data_AF-A0A1Y4SRH0-F1
#
_entry.id   AF-A0A1Y4SRH0-F1
#
_cell.length_a   1.000
_cell.length_b   1.000
_cell.length_c   1.000
_cell.angle_alpha   90.00
_cell.angle_beta   90.00
_cell.angle_gamma   90.00
#
_symmetry.space_group_name_H-M   'P 1'
#
loop_
_entity.id
_entity.type
_entity.pdbx_description
1 polymer ?
#
loop_
_entity_poly.entity_id
_entity_poly.type
_entity_poly.pdbx_seq_one_letter_code
_entity_poly.pdbx_strand_id
1 'polypeptide(L)'
;MTHRSSLVQGKYLDDAFVCSSYRQLTRDCTMHYIPTAKMEAAILAAIQRVSWYVRHNEAEFIERVRKATDQHQENAVKEYRQKVSKAQRRYKELDGLVKKLYEGNATGKIPDKHFTRLLAEYDEEQTGLEAAIAQWQEAIESWNADRLKTDKFIELVSRYTDFSELTTPMLNEFIEKVVVHEGEGRGNSRRQRIDIYLNFIGAFEVPAHIVTPMEAEEQRRQQEEQAAKEARSQELAKAREEKRKAEKREFTARKKAGLLTPEEQAADEARLAHNRAWQKEWRKKRKAAEPPKSPKPKSLKELAALQKAGADLTPEEAERLAAYRERKNHQHKAWYERQKAAQPPKPRTLKELAAAQVAGQPLTPEEAERLEASRSRKKNAYQELKAQAETDPAAAAELARRRAYHSEATKKSRQKMYEEAAAGNPAAQARYENFLAARRENYHRKKHDEKGEQIA
;
A
#
# COMPACT_ATOMS: atom_id res chain seq x y z
N MET A 1 -8.02 -17.14 -42.06
CA MET A 1 -6.64 -17.00 -42.57
C MET A 1 -6.19 -18.36 -43.11
N THR A 2 -5.26 -18.39 -44.06
CA THR A 2 -4.67 -19.64 -44.59
C THR A 2 -3.31 -19.86 -43.97
N HIS A 3 -3.09 -21.04 -43.39
CA HIS A 3 -1.77 -21.49 -42.94
C HIS A 3 -0.87 -21.72 -44.15
N ARG A 4 0.38 -21.26 -44.05
CA ARG A 4 1.41 -21.51 -45.03
C ARG A 4 2.61 -22.02 -44.26
N SER A 5 3.12 -23.16 -44.68
CA SER A 5 4.40 -23.70 -44.25
C SER A 5 5.22 -24.02 -45.50
N SER A 6 6.43 -23.48 -45.57
CA SER A 6 7.42 -23.85 -46.59
C SER A 6 8.60 -24.53 -45.90
N LEU A 7 8.83 -25.80 -46.23
CA LEU A 7 9.95 -26.57 -45.69
C LEU A 7 11.09 -26.56 -46.72
N VAL A 8 12.21 -25.92 -46.39
CA VAL A 8 13.41 -25.89 -47.24
C VAL A 8 14.60 -26.34 -46.40
N GLN A 9 15.28 -27.40 -46.84
CA GLN A 9 16.46 -27.98 -46.16
C GLN A 9 16.22 -28.33 -44.68
N GLY A 10 15.05 -28.90 -44.35
CA GLY A 10 14.71 -29.31 -42.98
C GLY A 10 14.40 -28.17 -42.00
N LYS A 11 14.33 -26.92 -42.48
CA LYS A 11 13.88 -25.75 -41.71
C LYS A 11 12.61 -25.18 -42.32
N TYR A 12 11.62 -24.88 -41.47
CA TYR A 12 10.43 -24.13 -41.89
C TYR A 12 10.84 -22.66 -42.08
N LEU A 13 10.87 -22.19 -43.33
CA LEU A 13 11.29 -20.81 -43.66
C LEU A 13 10.15 -19.81 -43.49
N ASP A 14 8.93 -20.19 -43.88
CA ASP A 14 7.72 -19.39 -43.71
C ASP A 14 6.63 -20.24 -43.08
N ASP A 15 6.64 -20.37 -41.74
CA ASP A 15 5.52 -20.95 -40.98
C ASP A 15 4.67 -19.84 -40.37
N ALA A 16 3.60 -19.48 -41.08
CA ALA A 16 2.76 -18.34 -40.73
C ALA A 16 1.32 -18.46 -41.27
N PHE A 17 0.41 -17.74 -40.61
CA PHE A 17 -0.94 -17.50 -41.10
C PHE A 17 -1.02 -16.19 -41.88
N VAL A 18 -1.63 -16.24 -43.06
CA VAL A 18 -1.84 -15.08 -43.93
C VAL A 18 -3.32 -14.92 -44.24
N CYS A 19 -3.83 -13.68 -44.29
CA CYS A 19 -5.21 -13.45 -44.72
C CYS A 19 -5.43 -13.90 -46.17
N SER A 20 -6.39 -14.81 -46.34
CA SER A 20 -6.75 -15.38 -47.62
C SER A 20 -7.41 -14.35 -48.53
N SER A 21 -8.22 -13.45 -47.97
CA SER A 21 -8.87 -12.37 -48.72
C SER A 21 -7.88 -11.34 -49.26
N TYR A 22 -6.86 -10.97 -48.48
CA TYR A 22 -5.76 -10.13 -48.96
C TYR A 22 -4.97 -10.83 -50.07
N ARG A 23 -4.67 -12.12 -49.91
CA ARG A 23 -3.88 -12.89 -50.87
C ARG A 23 -4.60 -13.14 -52.20
N GLN A 24 -5.91 -13.44 -52.13
CA GLN A 24 -6.72 -13.72 -53.31
C GLN A 24 -7.34 -12.44 -53.92
N LEU A 25 -7.08 -11.28 -53.32
CA LEU A 25 -7.66 -9.98 -53.67
C LEU A 25 -9.19 -10.02 -53.80
N THR A 26 -9.87 -10.83 -52.97
CA THR A 26 -11.33 -11.01 -53.04
C THR A 26 -12.11 -9.91 -52.31
N ARG A 27 -11.47 -9.21 -51.37
CA ARG A 27 -12.02 -8.07 -50.62
C ARG A 27 -10.90 -7.09 -50.28
N ASP A 28 -11.26 -5.82 -50.06
CA ASP A 28 -10.35 -4.81 -49.54
C ASP A 28 -9.97 -5.16 -48.11
N CYS A 29 -8.76 -5.68 -47.93
CA CYS A 29 -8.22 -6.11 -46.65
C CYS A 29 -6.76 -5.69 -46.57
N THR A 30 -6.25 -5.42 -45.38
CA THR A 30 -4.82 -5.13 -45.15
C THR A 30 -4.01 -6.44 -45.05
N MET A 31 -2.69 -6.34 -45.14
CA MET A 31 -1.79 -7.50 -45.08
C MET A 31 -1.73 -8.08 -43.66
N HIS A 32 -2.75 -8.85 -43.27
CA HIS A 32 -2.75 -9.58 -42.01
C HIS A 32 -1.82 -10.79 -42.14
N TYR A 33 -0.77 -10.77 -41.34
CA TYR A 33 0.27 -11.78 -41.28
C TYR A 33 0.64 -12.01 -39.82
N ILE A 34 0.68 -13.27 -39.39
CA ILE A 34 1.14 -13.66 -38.05
C ILE A 34 1.95 -14.96 -38.12
N PRO A 35 3.17 -15.01 -37.55
CA PRO A 35 3.94 -16.25 -37.45
C PRO A 35 3.25 -17.29 -36.58
N THR A 36 3.31 -18.57 -36.96
CA THR A 36 2.67 -19.68 -36.23
C THR A 36 3.16 -19.76 -34.79
N ALA A 37 4.47 -19.70 -34.57
CA ALA A 37 5.05 -19.70 -33.22
C ALA A 37 4.54 -18.55 -32.32
N LYS A 38 4.23 -17.38 -32.90
CA LYS A 38 3.67 -16.25 -32.13
C LYS A 38 2.19 -16.46 -31.83
N MET A 39 1.45 -17.07 -32.75
CA MET A 39 0.06 -17.44 -32.53
C MET A 39 -0.06 -18.51 -31.45
N GLU A 40 0.72 -19.59 -31.55
CA GLU A 40 0.73 -20.69 -30.58
C GLU A 40 1.13 -20.21 -29.20
N ALA A 41 2.19 -19.39 -29.09
CA ALA A 41 2.59 -18.79 -27.82
C ALA A 41 1.50 -17.88 -27.22
N ALA A 42 0.82 -17.09 -28.05
CA ALA A 42 -0.27 -16.22 -27.57
C ALA A 42 -1.47 -17.03 -27.06
N ILE A 43 -1.85 -18.08 -27.80
CA ILE A 43 -2.93 -18.99 -27.40
C ILE A 43 -2.57 -19.73 -26.12
N LEU A 44 -1.35 -20.28 -26.05
CA LEU A 44 -0.87 -20.99 -24.86
C LEU A 44 -0.87 -20.08 -23.63
N ALA A 45 -0.34 -18.87 -23.76
CA ALA A 45 -0.35 -17.88 -22.69
C ALA A 45 -1.78 -17.50 -22.25
N ALA A 46 -2.71 -17.34 -23.20
CA ALA A 46 -4.11 -17.06 -22.88
C ALA A 46 -4.76 -18.21 -22.10
N ILE A 47 -4.59 -19.45 -22.56
CA ILE A 47 -5.14 -20.64 -21.88
C ILE A 47 -4.53 -20.79 -20.48
N GLN A 48 -3.21 -20.64 -20.36
CA GLN A 48 -2.50 -20.71 -19.06
C GLN A 48 -3.03 -19.67 -18.08
N ARG A 49 -3.17 -18.41 -18.52
CA ARG A 49 -3.67 -17.33 -17.68
C ARG A 49 -5.09 -17.57 -17.22
N VAL A 50 -5.99 -17.89 -18.14
CA VAL A 50 -7.40 -18.13 -17.82
C VAL A 50 -7.54 -19.36 -16.92
N SER A 51 -6.83 -20.43 -17.22
CA SER A 51 -6.88 -21.66 -16.41
C SER A 51 -6.33 -21.44 -15.00
N TRP A 52 -5.24 -20.67 -14.86
CA TRP A 52 -4.73 -20.26 -13.55
C TRP A 52 -5.75 -19.41 -12.79
N TYR A 53 -6.39 -18.45 -13.47
CA TYR A 53 -7.39 -17.58 -12.87
C TYR A 53 -8.61 -18.34 -12.38
N VAL A 54 -9.16 -19.26 -13.18
CA VAL A 54 -10.29 -20.12 -12.80
C VAL A 54 -9.94 -20.95 -11.56
N ARG A 55 -8.73 -21.52 -11.48
CA ARG A 55 -8.33 -22.36 -10.34
C ARG A 55 -8.20 -21.60 -9.03
N HIS A 56 -7.70 -20.36 -9.07
CA HIS A 56 -7.42 -19.59 -7.86
C HIS A 56 -8.60 -18.70 -7.45
N ASN A 57 -9.43 -18.29 -8.41
CA ASN A 57 -10.52 -17.33 -8.23
C ASN A 57 -11.81 -17.78 -8.94
N GLU A 58 -12.25 -19.02 -8.74
CA GLU A 58 -13.43 -19.59 -9.42
C GLU A 58 -14.70 -18.74 -9.23
N ALA A 59 -14.99 -18.32 -8.00
CA ALA A 59 -16.17 -17.52 -7.70
C ALA A 59 -16.17 -16.15 -8.40
N GLU A 60 -15.02 -15.47 -8.42
CA GLU A 60 -14.86 -14.17 -9.10
C GLU A 60 -14.94 -14.34 -10.62
N PHE A 61 -14.39 -15.45 -11.15
CA PHE A 61 -14.50 -15.81 -12.56
C PHE A 61 -15.95 -15.98 -12.98
N ILE A 62 -16.73 -16.77 -12.24
CA ILE A 62 -18.16 -16.98 -12.50
C ILE A 62 -18.90 -15.63 -12.48
N GLU A 63 -18.62 -14.78 -11.50
CA GLU A 63 -19.25 -13.46 -11.41
C GLU A 63 -18.91 -12.58 -12.63
N ARG A 64 -17.65 -12.56 -13.08
CA ARG A 64 -17.22 -11.76 -14.23
C ARG A 64 -17.82 -12.24 -15.54
N VAL A 65 -17.85 -13.55 -15.77
CA VAL A 65 -18.50 -14.12 -16.95
C VAL A 65 -19.98 -13.74 -16.94
N ARG A 66 -20.67 -13.89 -15.80
CA ARG A 66 -22.08 -13.47 -15.64
C ARG A 66 -22.29 -11.97 -15.85
N LYS A 67 -21.38 -11.13 -15.34
CA LYS A 67 -21.46 -9.67 -15.50
C LYS A 67 -21.28 -9.25 -16.95
N ALA A 68 -20.41 -9.94 -17.71
CA ALA A 68 -20.26 -9.73 -19.14
C ALA A 68 -21.49 -10.21 -19.95
N THR A 69 -22.26 -11.16 -19.41
CA THR A 69 -23.53 -11.67 -19.98
C THR A 69 -24.76 -10.88 -19.54
N ASP A 70 -24.60 -9.77 -18.79
CA ASP A 70 -25.62 -8.85 -18.27
C ASP A 70 -26.49 -9.31 -17.08
N GLN A 71 -26.51 -8.42 -16.08
CA GLN A 71 -27.45 -8.37 -14.95
C GLN A 71 -28.92 -8.19 -15.40
N HIS A 72 -29.15 -7.65 -16.60
CA HIS A 72 -30.48 -7.48 -17.18
C HIS A 72 -31.17 -8.81 -17.51
N GLN A 73 -30.40 -9.88 -17.74
CA GLN A 73 -30.92 -11.20 -18.10
C GLN A 73 -31.56 -11.91 -16.90
N GLU A 74 -31.03 -11.77 -15.68
CA GLU A 74 -31.60 -12.45 -14.50
C GLU A 74 -33.00 -11.93 -14.13
N ASN A 75 -33.19 -10.61 -14.21
CA ASN A 75 -34.51 -10.00 -14.00
C ASN A 75 -35.46 -10.38 -15.14
N ALA A 76 -34.98 -10.41 -16.39
CA ALA A 76 -35.77 -10.87 -17.53
C ALA A 76 -36.18 -12.35 -17.38
N VAL A 77 -35.30 -13.24 -16.92
CA VAL A 77 -35.62 -14.66 -16.67
C VAL A 77 -36.67 -14.80 -15.57
N LYS A 78 -36.59 -14.01 -14.49
CA LYS A 78 -37.63 -13.98 -13.44
C LYS A 78 -38.97 -13.52 -14.02
N GLU A 79 -38.96 -12.48 -14.85
CA GLU A 79 -40.16 -12.00 -15.54
C GLU A 79 -40.73 -13.04 -16.51
N TYR A 80 -39.89 -13.70 -17.31
CA TYR A 80 -40.31 -14.77 -18.23
C TYR A 80 -40.92 -15.93 -17.45
N ARG A 81 -40.32 -16.36 -16.33
CA ARG A 81 -40.91 -17.40 -15.45
C ARG A 81 -42.28 -16.99 -14.92
N GLN A 82 -42.45 -15.73 -14.54
CA GLN A 82 -43.76 -15.21 -14.11
C GLN A 82 -44.77 -15.18 -15.27
N LYS A 83 -44.35 -14.75 -16.47
CA LYS A 83 -45.18 -14.74 -17.68
C LYS A 83 -45.63 -16.14 -18.07
N VAL A 84 -44.71 -17.11 -18.07
CA VAL A 84 -45.01 -18.54 -18.29
C VAL A 84 -46.01 -19.04 -17.25
N SER A 85 -45.82 -18.76 -15.95
CA SER A 85 -46.75 -19.22 -14.91
C SER A 85 -48.14 -18.61 -15.07
N LYS A 86 -48.23 -17.31 -15.41
CA LYS A 86 -49.52 -16.63 -15.66
C LYS A 86 -50.22 -17.20 -16.89
N ALA A 87 -49.50 -17.38 -18.01
CA ALA A 87 -50.05 -17.96 -19.24
C ALA A 87 -50.50 -19.41 -19.03
N GLN A 88 -49.74 -20.22 -18.29
CA GLN A 88 -50.14 -21.59 -17.94
C GLN A 88 -51.40 -21.64 -17.06
N ARG A 89 -51.57 -20.70 -16.12
CA ARG A 89 -52.81 -20.61 -15.32
C ARG A 89 -53.99 -20.24 -16.21
N ARG A 90 -53.84 -19.23 -17.07
CA ARG A 90 -54.88 -18.82 -18.01
C ARG A 90 -55.26 -19.95 -18.96
N TYR A 91 -54.28 -20.67 -19.50
CA TYR A 91 -54.51 -21.84 -20.35
C TYR A 91 -55.35 -22.91 -19.62
N LYS A 92 -55.03 -23.23 -18.36
CA LYS A 92 -55.82 -24.17 -17.54
C LYS A 92 -57.22 -23.64 -17.19
N GLU A 93 -57.39 -22.33 -17.03
CA GLU A 93 -58.71 -21.72 -16.85
C GLU A 93 -59.55 -21.88 -18.13
N LEU A 94 -58.94 -21.65 -19.31
CA LEU A 94 -59.58 -21.87 -20.60
C LEU A 94 -59.98 -23.34 -20.79
N ASP A 95 -59.12 -24.31 -20.42
CA ASP A 95 -59.48 -25.73 -20.43
C ASP A 95 -60.74 -26.02 -19.59
N GLY A 96 -60.85 -25.38 -18.42
CA GLY A 96 -62.02 -25.49 -17.56
C GLY A 96 -63.27 -24.84 -18.16
N LEU A 97 -63.12 -23.71 -18.85
CA LEU A 97 -64.21 -23.00 -19.54
C LEU A 97 -64.70 -23.78 -20.77
N VAL A 98 -63.78 -24.33 -21.56
CA VAL A 98 -64.08 -25.17 -22.73
C VAL A 98 -64.88 -26.41 -22.29
N LYS A 99 -64.48 -27.11 -21.22
CA LYS A 99 -65.25 -28.25 -20.67
C LYS A 99 -66.70 -27.86 -20.32
N LYS A 100 -66.88 -26.74 -19.62
CA LYS A 100 -68.22 -26.23 -19.27
C LYS A 100 -69.03 -25.80 -20.49
N LEU A 101 -68.36 -25.24 -21.50
CA LEU A 101 -68.99 -24.85 -22.77
C LEU A 101 -69.54 -26.06 -23.52
N TYR A 102 -68.79 -27.17 -23.56
CA TYR A 102 -69.26 -28.45 -24.13
C TYR A 102 -70.46 -29.03 -23.36
N GLU A 103 -70.42 -29.02 -22.01
CA GLU A 103 -71.56 -29.46 -21.19
C GLU A 103 -72.81 -28.59 -21.42
N GLY A 104 -72.63 -27.27 -21.56
CA GLY A 104 -73.69 -26.32 -21.87
C GLY A 104 -74.32 -26.54 -23.26
N ASN A 105 -73.52 -26.91 -24.25
CA ASN A 105 -74.01 -27.25 -25.59
C ASN A 105 -74.76 -28.60 -25.59
N ALA A 106 -74.20 -29.63 -24.96
CA ALA A 106 -74.81 -30.96 -24.88
C ALA A 106 -76.17 -30.95 -24.14
N THR A 107 -76.37 -30.01 -23.22
CA THR A 107 -77.65 -29.80 -22.51
C THR A 107 -78.63 -28.89 -23.25
N GLY A 108 -78.28 -28.39 -24.44
CA GLY A 108 -79.12 -27.55 -25.28
C GLY A 108 -79.32 -26.11 -24.78
N LYS A 109 -78.56 -25.67 -23.77
CA LYS A 109 -78.66 -24.32 -23.20
C LYS A 109 -78.04 -23.24 -24.09
N ILE A 110 -77.19 -23.64 -25.03
CA ILE A 110 -76.44 -22.76 -25.92
C ILE A 110 -76.74 -23.17 -27.37
N PRO A 111 -77.17 -22.25 -28.25
CA PRO A 111 -77.30 -22.55 -29.67
C PRO A 111 -75.94 -22.82 -30.34
N ASP A 112 -75.88 -23.77 -31.26
CA ASP A 112 -74.64 -24.19 -31.94
C ASP A 112 -73.84 -23.02 -32.54
N LYS A 113 -74.51 -22.02 -33.12
CA LYS A 113 -73.85 -20.83 -33.68
C LYS A 113 -73.00 -20.07 -32.64
N HIS A 114 -73.48 -19.99 -31.40
CA HIS A 114 -72.75 -19.33 -30.32
C HIS A 114 -71.64 -20.22 -29.75
N PHE A 115 -71.87 -21.52 -29.70
CA PHE A 115 -70.87 -22.50 -29.31
C PHE A 115 -69.64 -22.46 -30.24
N THR A 116 -69.85 -22.55 -31.56
CA THR A 116 -68.76 -22.53 -32.54
C THR A 116 -67.94 -21.25 -32.46
N ARG A 117 -68.59 -20.10 -32.26
CA ARG A 117 -67.87 -18.81 -32.13
C ARG A 117 -67.02 -18.74 -30.86
N LEU A 118 -67.60 -19.07 -29.70
CA LEU A 118 -66.88 -19.03 -28.42
C LEU A 118 -65.75 -20.05 -28.36
N LEU A 119 -65.95 -21.23 -28.94
CA LEU A 119 -64.89 -22.24 -29.04
C LEU A 119 -63.73 -21.73 -29.88
N ALA A 120 -64.00 -21.13 -31.05
CA ALA A 120 -62.95 -20.54 -31.90
C ALA A 120 -62.18 -19.42 -31.18
N GLU A 121 -62.85 -18.54 -30.44
CA GLU A 121 -62.20 -17.50 -29.64
C GLU A 121 -61.28 -18.09 -28.54
N TYR A 122 -61.72 -19.16 -27.87
CA TYR A 122 -60.89 -19.84 -26.86
C TYR A 122 -59.74 -20.63 -27.48
N ASP A 123 -59.93 -21.28 -28.62
CA ASP A 123 -58.88 -21.99 -29.34
C ASP A 123 -57.80 -21.00 -29.85
N GLU A 124 -58.19 -19.84 -30.37
CA GLU A 124 -57.27 -18.76 -30.74
C GLU A 124 -56.48 -18.24 -29.52
N GLU A 125 -57.13 -18.06 -28.37
CA GLU A 125 -56.44 -17.65 -27.13
C GLU A 125 -55.49 -18.75 -26.62
N GLN A 126 -55.89 -20.02 -26.66
CA GLN A 126 -55.06 -21.16 -26.25
C GLN A 126 -53.82 -21.31 -27.12
N THR A 127 -53.97 -21.26 -28.45
CA THR A 127 -52.84 -21.33 -29.39
C THR A 127 -51.89 -20.14 -29.24
N GLY A 128 -52.41 -18.93 -29.01
CA GLY A 128 -51.60 -17.75 -28.69
C GLY A 128 -50.80 -17.89 -27.38
N LEU A 129 -51.42 -18.45 -26.33
CA LEU A 129 -50.77 -18.71 -25.05
C LEU A 129 -49.70 -19.81 -25.18
N GLU A 130 -49.95 -20.88 -25.93
CA GLU A 130 -48.97 -21.94 -26.19
C GLU A 130 -47.73 -21.40 -26.91
N ALA A 131 -47.92 -20.62 -27.97
CA ALA A 131 -46.81 -20.00 -28.70
C ALA A 131 -45.99 -19.07 -27.78
N ALA A 132 -46.66 -18.26 -26.95
CA ALA A 132 -45.99 -17.37 -26.01
C ALA A 132 -45.25 -18.15 -24.91
N ILE A 133 -45.83 -19.23 -24.38
CA ILE A 133 -45.18 -20.12 -23.41
C ILE A 133 -43.92 -20.74 -24.03
N ALA A 134 -44.01 -21.28 -25.25
CA ALA A 134 -42.88 -21.88 -25.94
C ALA A 134 -41.75 -20.87 -26.15
N GLN A 135 -42.07 -19.66 -26.63
CA GLN A 135 -41.09 -18.61 -26.83
C GLN A 135 -40.38 -18.20 -25.53
N TRP A 136 -41.13 -18.01 -24.43
CA TRP A 136 -40.53 -17.66 -23.14
C TRP A 136 -39.76 -18.81 -22.51
N GLN A 137 -40.17 -20.07 -22.74
CA GLN A 137 -39.43 -21.25 -22.31
C GLN A 137 -38.10 -21.40 -23.05
N GLU A 138 -38.09 -21.21 -24.38
CA GLU A 138 -36.87 -21.23 -25.18
C GLU A 138 -35.89 -20.12 -24.75
N ALA A 139 -36.40 -18.93 -24.43
CA ALA A 139 -35.58 -17.85 -23.86
C ALA A 139 -34.99 -18.20 -22.48
N ILE A 140 -35.71 -18.95 -21.64
CA ILE A 140 -35.20 -19.44 -20.35
C ILE A 140 -34.16 -20.56 -20.56
N GLU A 141 -34.40 -21.45 -21.53
CA GLU A 141 -33.51 -22.58 -21.84
C GLU A 141 -32.19 -22.13 -22.46
N SER A 142 -32.22 -21.16 -23.38
CA SER A 142 -31.00 -20.54 -23.91
C SER A 142 -30.15 -19.89 -22.82
N TRP A 143 -30.78 -19.19 -21.87
CA TRP A 143 -30.07 -18.65 -20.69
C TRP A 143 -29.49 -19.74 -19.79
N ASN A 144 -30.24 -20.80 -19.52
CA ASN A 144 -29.71 -21.95 -18.76
C ASN A 144 -28.56 -22.64 -19.51
N ALA A 145 -28.62 -22.71 -20.84
CA ALA A 145 -27.55 -23.25 -21.67
C ALA A 145 -26.28 -22.42 -21.51
N ASP A 146 -26.35 -21.08 -21.47
CA ASP A 146 -25.20 -20.21 -21.22
C ASP A 146 -24.60 -20.41 -19.81
N ARG A 147 -25.46 -20.65 -18.81
CA ARG A 147 -24.97 -21.03 -17.47
C ARG A 147 -24.21 -22.36 -17.49
N LEU A 148 -24.78 -23.37 -18.15
CA LEU A 148 -24.14 -24.69 -18.31
C LEU A 148 -22.86 -24.61 -19.15
N LYS A 149 -22.73 -23.66 -20.07
CA LYS A 149 -21.48 -23.40 -20.81
C LYS A 149 -20.36 -22.98 -19.85
N THR A 150 -20.65 -22.07 -18.90
CA THR A 150 -19.66 -21.63 -17.90
C THR A 150 -19.18 -22.79 -17.03
N ASP A 151 -20.11 -23.60 -16.51
CA ASP A 151 -19.78 -24.76 -15.68
C ASP A 151 -18.93 -25.79 -16.45
N LYS A 152 -19.28 -26.06 -17.73
CA LYS A 152 -18.49 -26.92 -18.62
C LYS A 152 -17.06 -26.41 -18.85
N PHE A 153 -16.86 -25.09 -18.88
CA PHE A 153 -15.52 -24.53 -19.00
C PHE A 153 -14.67 -24.77 -17.75
N ILE A 154 -15.26 -24.68 -16.56
CA ILE A 154 -14.58 -24.99 -15.29
C ILE A 154 -14.20 -26.47 -15.23
N GLU A 155 -15.11 -27.36 -15.66
CA GLU A 155 -14.81 -28.78 -15.80
C GLU A 155 -13.67 -29.05 -16.79
N LEU A 156 -13.65 -28.32 -17.91
CA LEU A 156 -12.58 -28.41 -18.91
C LEU A 156 -11.22 -27.99 -18.32
N VAL A 157 -11.15 -26.85 -17.62
CA VAL A 157 -9.92 -26.38 -16.94
C VAL A 157 -9.46 -27.37 -15.86
N SER A 158 -10.39 -28.04 -15.19
CA SER A 158 -10.09 -29.03 -14.17
C SER A 158 -9.51 -30.31 -14.76
N ARG A 159 -9.88 -30.66 -16.00
CA ARG A 159 -9.37 -31.85 -16.71
C ARG A 159 -7.89 -31.75 -17.10
N TYR A 160 -7.44 -30.57 -17.52
CA TYR A 160 -6.06 -30.37 -17.98
C TYR A 160 -5.19 -29.81 -16.86
N THR A 161 -4.44 -30.65 -16.15
CA THR A 161 -3.60 -30.23 -15.02
C THR A 161 -2.42 -29.36 -15.45
N ASP A 162 -1.80 -29.68 -16.59
CA ASP A 162 -0.58 -29.05 -17.08
C ASP A 162 -0.81 -28.43 -18.47
N PHE A 163 -0.44 -27.16 -18.60
CA PHE A 163 -0.55 -26.38 -19.83
C PHE A 163 0.82 -26.07 -20.42
N SER A 164 1.81 -26.98 -20.27
CA SER A 164 3.18 -26.73 -20.73
C SER A 164 3.31 -26.65 -22.25
N GLU A 165 2.56 -27.49 -22.97
CA GLU A 165 2.58 -27.56 -24.43
C GLU A 165 1.17 -27.44 -24.99
N LEU A 166 1.04 -26.73 -26.11
CA LEU A 166 -0.22 -26.56 -26.80
C LEU A 166 -0.53 -27.81 -27.63
N THR A 167 -1.46 -28.64 -27.15
CA THR A 167 -1.88 -29.83 -27.89
C THR A 167 -3.09 -29.55 -28.79
N THR A 168 -3.23 -30.28 -29.90
CA THR A 168 -4.38 -30.19 -30.81
C THR A 168 -5.75 -30.36 -30.13
N PRO A 169 -5.96 -31.36 -29.23
CA PRO A 169 -7.24 -31.46 -28.50
C PRO A 169 -7.49 -30.24 -27.61
N MET A 170 -6.47 -29.71 -26.93
CA MET A 170 -6.62 -28.49 -26.13
C MET A 170 -7.04 -27.30 -26.99
N LEU A 171 -6.45 -27.14 -28.18
CA LEU A 171 -6.84 -26.08 -29.12
C LEU A 171 -8.32 -26.17 -29.50
N ASN A 172 -8.78 -27.35 -29.90
CA ASN A 172 -10.16 -27.56 -30.34
C ASN A 172 -11.18 -27.42 -29.20
N GLU A 173 -10.81 -27.83 -27.99
CA GLU A 173 -11.69 -27.78 -26.82
C GLU A 173 -11.71 -26.40 -26.15
N PHE A 174 -10.61 -25.66 -26.11
CA PHE A 174 -10.53 -24.35 -25.46
C PHE A 174 -10.82 -23.17 -26.38
N ILE A 175 -10.50 -23.24 -27.68
CA ILE A 175 -10.57 -22.08 -28.58
C ILE A 175 -11.74 -22.22 -29.55
N GLU A 176 -12.61 -21.21 -29.59
CA GLU A 176 -13.69 -21.10 -30.59
C GLU A 176 -13.15 -20.48 -31.89
N LYS A 177 -12.50 -19.32 -31.76
CA LYS A 177 -11.92 -18.57 -32.88
C LYS A 177 -10.85 -17.61 -32.40
N VAL A 178 -9.96 -17.24 -33.31
CA VAL A 178 -8.96 -16.20 -33.09
C VAL A 178 -9.12 -15.12 -34.14
N VAL A 179 -9.30 -13.88 -33.69
CA VAL A 179 -9.44 -12.71 -34.55
C VAL A 179 -8.13 -11.94 -34.53
N VAL A 180 -7.50 -11.82 -35.70
CA VAL A 180 -6.23 -11.12 -35.87
C VAL A 180 -6.52 -9.78 -36.53
N HIS A 181 -6.15 -8.70 -35.84
CA HIS A 181 -6.33 -7.34 -36.34
C HIS A 181 -5.14 -6.86 -37.16
N GLU A 182 -5.30 -5.69 -37.76
CA GLU A 182 -4.23 -4.99 -38.46
C GLU A 182 -3.04 -4.73 -37.52
N GLY A 183 -1.83 -4.85 -38.05
CA GLY A 183 -0.61 -4.57 -37.31
C GLY A 183 -0.22 -3.10 -37.46
N GLU A 184 -0.02 -2.41 -36.33
CA GLU A 184 0.40 -1.02 -36.27
C GLU A 184 1.93 -0.90 -36.11
N GLY A 185 2.55 0.08 -36.77
CA GLY A 185 3.99 0.35 -36.68
C GLY A 185 4.86 -0.35 -37.72
N ARG A 186 6.20 -0.19 -37.62
CA ARG A 186 7.18 -0.75 -38.57
C ARG A 186 8.36 -1.41 -37.86
N GLY A 187 8.86 -2.51 -38.43
CA GLY A 187 10.04 -3.23 -37.91
C GLY A 187 9.83 -3.70 -36.47
N ASN A 188 10.75 -3.37 -35.57
CA ASN A 188 10.76 -3.84 -34.19
C ASN A 188 9.68 -3.19 -33.28
N SER A 189 9.10 -2.06 -33.72
CA SER A 189 8.00 -1.40 -33.00
C SER A 189 6.62 -1.86 -33.47
N ARG A 190 6.54 -2.86 -34.35
CA ARG A 190 5.26 -3.40 -34.82
C ARG A 190 4.51 -4.03 -33.64
N ARG A 191 3.24 -3.68 -33.50
CA ARG A 191 2.30 -4.23 -32.53
C ARG A 191 1.09 -4.73 -33.29
N GLN A 192 0.55 -5.88 -32.89
CA GLN A 192 -0.61 -6.46 -33.55
C GLN A 192 -1.55 -6.99 -32.49
N ARG A 193 -2.81 -6.56 -32.56
CA ARG A 193 -3.84 -7.01 -31.63
C ARG A 193 -4.38 -8.37 -32.07
N ILE A 194 -4.53 -9.27 -31.10
CA ILE A 194 -5.07 -10.62 -31.30
C ILE A 194 -6.14 -10.81 -30.24
N ASP A 195 -7.38 -11.03 -30.67
CA ASP A 195 -8.48 -11.36 -29.77
C ASP A 195 -8.74 -12.87 -29.86
N ILE A 196 -8.63 -13.56 -28.72
CA ILE A 196 -8.83 -15.00 -28.61
C ILE A 196 -10.19 -15.24 -27.96
N TYR A 197 -11.07 -15.93 -28.68
CA TYR A 197 -12.37 -16.34 -28.16
C TYR A 197 -12.26 -17.76 -27.65
N LEU A 198 -12.49 -17.91 -26.36
CA LEU A 198 -12.50 -19.20 -25.70
C LEU A 198 -13.88 -19.84 -25.86
N ASN A 199 -13.91 -21.15 -26.08
CA ASN A 199 -15.14 -21.91 -26.09
C ASN A 199 -15.88 -21.66 -24.77
N PHE A 200 -17.20 -21.57 -24.84
CA PHE A 200 -18.12 -21.38 -23.71
C PHE A 200 -18.17 -19.99 -23.07
N ILE A 201 -17.06 -19.23 -23.05
CA ILE A 201 -16.99 -17.91 -22.38
C ILE A 201 -16.70 -16.72 -23.30
N GLY A 202 -16.33 -16.96 -24.57
CA GLY A 202 -16.04 -15.91 -25.54
C GLY A 202 -14.72 -15.18 -25.27
N ALA A 203 -14.67 -13.89 -25.56
CA ALA A 203 -13.48 -13.07 -25.33
C ALA A 203 -13.38 -12.67 -23.85
N PHE A 204 -12.66 -13.48 -23.07
CA PHE A 204 -12.45 -13.22 -21.65
C PHE A 204 -11.06 -12.63 -21.40
N GLU A 205 -11.02 -11.41 -20.85
CA GLU A 205 -9.79 -10.74 -20.45
C GLU A 205 -9.54 -10.94 -18.95
N VAL A 206 -8.46 -11.65 -18.61
CA VAL A 206 -7.99 -11.77 -17.23
C VAL A 206 -7.50 -10.39 -16.76
N PRO A 207 -7.86 -9.94 -15.55
CA PRO A 207 -7.42 -8.65 -15.04
C PRO A 207 -5.90 -8.49 -15.00
N ALA A 208 -5.40 -7.38 -15.52
CA ALA A 208 -3.96 -7.10 -15.68
C ALA A 208 -3.14 -7.08 -14.36
N HIS A 209 -3.78 -7.03 -13.20
CA HIS A 209 -3.10 -7.06 -11.90
C HIS A 209 -2.77 -8.48 -11.41
N ILE A 210 -3.36 -9.50 -12.04
CA ILE A 210 -3.12 -10.90 -11.71
C ILE A 210 -1.98 -11.38 -12.59
N VAL A 211 -0.76 -11.28 -12.06
CA VAL A 211 0.43 -11.81 -12.73
C VAL A 211 0.50 -13.29 -12.44
N THR A 212 0.36 -14.11 -13.48
CA THR A 212 0.58 -15.55 -13.31
C THR A 212 2.07 -15.84 -13.05
N PRO A 213 2.41 -16.89 -12.29
CA PRO A 213 3.82 -17.23 -12.02
C PRO A 213 4.67 -17.35 -13.29
N MET A 214 4.10 -17.85 -14.39
CA MET A 214 4.78 -17.96 -15.68
C MET A 214 5.07 -16.60 -16.32
N GLU A 215 4.14 -15.64 -16.25
CA GLU A 215 4.37 -14.28 -16.74
C GLU A 215 5.41 -13.54 -15.90
N ALA A 216 5.41 -13.76 -14.58
CA ALA A 216 6.44 -13.19 -13.71
C ALA A 216 7.83 -13.73 -14.07
N GLU A 217 7.95 -15.03 -14.33
CA GLU A 217 9.21 -15.63 -14.76
C GLU A 217 9.65 -15.13 -16.14
N GLU A 218 8.72 -15.01 -17.09
CA GLU A 218 9.02 -14.47 -18.42
C GLU A 218 9.46 -13.01 -18.37
N GLN A 219 8.79 -12.18 -17.57
CA GLN A 219 9.20 -10.78 -17.32
C GLN A 219 10.59 -10.70 -16.71
N ARG A 220 10.90 -11.58 -15.75
CA ARG A 220 12.24 -11.68 -15.17
C ARG A 220 13.28 -12.07 -16.22
N ARG A 221 13.02 -13.07 -17.05
CA ARG A 221 13.90 -13.47 -18.15
C ARG A 221 14.14 -12.32 -19.13
N GLN A 222 13.10 -11.57 -19.48
CA GLN A 222 13.21 -10.39 -20.35
C GLN A 222 14.04 -9.27 -19.71
N GLN A 223 13.84 -8.99 -18.41
CA GLN A 223 14.64 -8.03 -17.66
C GLN A 223 16.11 -8.46 -17.56
N GLU A 224 16.36 -9.74 -17.30
CA GLU A 224 17.71 -10.32 -17.26
C GLU A 224 18.41 -10.21 -18.64
N GLU A 225 17.70 -10.49 -19.73
CA GLU A 225 18.23 -10.33 -21.10
C GLU A 225 18.52 -8.86 -21.44
N GLN A 226 17.63 -7.94 -21.06
CA GLN A 226 17.83 -6.50 -21.25
C GLN A 226 19.03 -6.00 -20.43
N ALA A 227 19.11 -6.39 -19.16
CA ALA A 227 20.24 -6.08 -18.30
C ALA A 227 21.55 -6.64 -18.87
N ALA A 228 21.55 -7.86 -19.42
CA ALA A 228 22.72 -8.44 -20.08
C ALA A 228 23.12 -7.66 -21.34
N LYS A 229 22.17 -7.23 -22.16
CA LYS A 229 22.44 -6.38 -23.35
C LYS A 229 22.99 -5.02 -22.94
N GLU A 230 22.44 -4.40 -21.91
CA GLU A 230 22.92 -3.13 -21.37
C GLU A 230 24.32 -3.26 -20.75
N ALA A 231 24.57 -4.31 -19.96
CA ALA A 231 25.88 -4.61 -19.41
C ALA A 231 26.93 -4.77 -20.51
N ARG A 232 26.64 -5.57 -21.55
CA ARG A 232 27.53 -5.73 -22.71
C ARG A 232 27.78 -4.40 -23.43
N SER A 233 26.75 -3.56 -23.58
CA SER A 233 26.87 -2.23 -24.17
C SER A 233 27.77 -1.32 -23.33
N GLN A 234 27.61 -1.33 -22.01
CA GLN A 234 28.42 -0.57 -21.06
C GLN A 234 29.88 -1.04 -21.06
N GLU A 235 30.13 -2.34 -21.10
CA GLU A 235 31.48 -2.91 -21.21
C GLU A 235 32.17 -2.47 -22.50
N LEU A 236 31.48 -2.55 -23.64
CA LEU A 236 31.99 -2.05 -24.91
C LEU A 236 32.27 -0.54 -24.87
N ALA A 237 31.42 0.24 -24.19
CA ALA A 237 31.63 1.68 -24.02
C ALA A 237 32.85 1.98 -23.13
N LYS A 238 33.02 1.25 -22.01
CA LYS A 238 34.20 1.36 -21.13
C LYS A 238 35.48 1.00 -21.89
N ALA A 239 35.49 -0.11 -22.63
CA ALA A 239 36.63 -0.52 -23.43
C ALA A 239 37.01 0.54 -24.50
N ARG A 240 36.01 1.15 -25.16
CA ARG A 240 36.23 2.27 -26.09
C ARG A 240 36.81 3.50 -25.39
N GLU A 241 36.35 3.81 -24.18
CA GLU A 241 36.85 4.94 -23.40
C GLU A 241 38.28 4.71 -22.91
N GLU A 242 38.59 3.50 -22.42
CA GLU A 242 39.93 3.11 -22.00
C GLU A 242 40.91 3.14 -23.16
N LYS A 243 40.51 2.64 -24.34
CA LYS A 243 41.31 2.77 -25.56
C LYS A 243 41.60 4.24 -25.90
N ARG A 244 40.58 5.11 -25.87
CA ARG A 244 40.76 6.57 -26.07
C ARG A 244 41.66 7.21 -25.02
N LYS A 245 41.60 6.76 -23.76
CA LYS A 245 42.48 7.25 -22.68
C LYS A 245 43.92 6.78 -22.88
N ALA A 246 44.12 5.52 -23.30
CA ALA A 246 45.43 4.97 -23.62
C ALA A 246 46.07 5.71 -24.80
N GLU A 247 45.33 5.89 -25.90
CA GLU A 247 45.78 6.69 -27.06
C GLU A 247 46.14 8.13 -26.66
N LYS A 248 45.34 8.78 -25.79
CA LYS A 248 45.68 10.11 -25.26
C LYS A 248 46.97 10.10 -24.43
N ARG A 249 47.14 9.11 -23.55
CA ARG A 249 48.35 8.97 -22.71
C ARG A 249 49.58 8.75 -23.58
N GLU A 250 49.48 7.86 -24.57
CA GLU A 250 50.53 7.59 -25.55
C GLU A 250 50.87 8.84 -26.36
N PHE A 251 49.86 9.55 -26.88
CA PHE A 251 50.04 10.82 -27.59
C PHE A 251 50.76 11.86 -26.71
N THR A 252 50.34 12.01 -25.44
CA THR A 252 51.01 12.93 -24.52
C THR A 252 52.45 12.50 -24.18
N ALA A 253 52.72 11.20 -24.10
CA ALA A 253 54.06 10.67 -23.86
C ALA A 253 54.97 10.90 -25.08
N ARG A 254 54.50 10.62 -26.30
CA ARG A 254 55.21 10.91 -27.55
C ARG A 254 55.49 12.41 -27.70
N LYS A 255 54.52 13.26 -27.32
CA LYS A 255 54.69 14.73 -27.31
C LYS A 255 55.76 15.17 -26.33
N LYS A 256 55.77 14.62 -25.11
CA LYS A 256 56.80 14.91 -24.11
C LYS A 256 58.19 14.42 -24.51
N ALA A 257 58.26 13.30 -25.24
CA ALA A 257 59.49 12.71 -25.75
C ALA A 257 60.01 13.36 -27.05
N GLY A 258 59.28 14.31 -27.65
CA GLY A 258 59.67 14.96 -28.90
C GLY A 258 59.53 14.07 -30.15
N LEU A 259 58.79 12.96 -30.07
CA LEU A 259 58.61 11.96 -31.12
C LEU A 259 57.33 12.15 -31.96
N LEU A 260 56.80 13.38 -32.00
CA LEU A 260 55.66 13.73 -32.86
C LEU A 260 56.14 14.14 -34.24
N THR A 261 55.44 13.70 -35.27
CA THR A 261 55.71 14.15 -36.64
C THR A 261 55.30 15.63 -36.82
N PRO A 262 55.90 16.36 -37.77
CA PRO A 262 55.52 17.76 -38.04
C PRO A 262 54.01 17.94 -38.35
N GLU A 263 53.39 16.96 -39.01
CA GLU A 263 51.95 16.95 -39.28
C GLU A 263 51.10 16.78 -38.01
N GLU A 264 51.51 15.89 -37.09
CA GLU A 264 50.84 15.69 -35.79
C GLU A 264 50.96 16.94 -34.89
N GLN A 265 52.09 17.66 -34.97
CA GLN A 265 52.30 18.92 -34.24
C GLN A 265 51.39 20.04 -34.75
N ALA A 266 51.32 20.22 -36.08
CA ALA A 266 50.43 21.20 -36.70
C ALA A 266 48.94 20.90 -36.40
N ALA A 267 48.54 19.63 -36.39
CA ALA A 267 47.18 19.21 -36.06
C ALA A 267 46.82 19.49 -34.58
N ASP A 268 47.74 19.27 -33.63
CA ASP A 268 47.52 19.59 -32.22
C ASP A 268 47.45 21.11 -31.98
N GLU A 269 48.29 21.89 -32.67
CA GLU A 269 48.25 23.35 -32.61
C GLU A 269 46.94 23.90 -33.18
N ALA A 270 46.47 23.39 -34.32
CA ALA A 270 45.16 23.73 -34.87
C ALA A 270 44.01 23.37 -33.91
N ARG A 271 44.07 22.21 -33.25
CA ARG A 271 43.10 21.79 -32.23
C ARG A 271 43.10 22.73 -31.02
N LEU A 272 44.27 23.13 -30.53
CA LEU A 272 44.40 24.09 -29.42
C LEU A 272 43.91 25.48 -29.81
N ALA A 273 44.21 25.95 -31.03
CA ALA A 273 43.71 27.21 -31.57
C ALA A 273 42.17 27.22 -31.67
N HIS A 274 41.58 26.13 -32.18
CA HIS A 274 40.14 25.95 -32.20
C HIS A 274 39.54 25.99 -30.79
N ASN A 275 40.14 25.29 -29.82
CA ASN A 275 39.66 25.32 -28.43
C ASN A 275 39.74 26.73 -27.82
N ARG A 276 40.83 27.46 -28.05
CA ARG A 276 40.98 28.87 -27.62
C ARG A 276 39.90 29.77 -28.25
N ALA A 277 39.63 29.60 -29.55
CA ALA A 277 38.58 30.34 -30.25
C ALA A 277 37.18 30.00 -29.68
N TRP A 278 36.90 28.72 -29.48
CA TRP A 278 35.65 28.25 -28.88
C TRP A 278 35.45 28.81 -27.47
N GLN A 279 36.48 28.79 -26.61
CA GLN A 279 36.41 29.39 -25.28
C GLN A 279 36.16 30.89 -25.33
N LYS A 280 36.78 31.61 -26.28
CA LYS A 280 36.57 33.05 -26.47
C LYS A 280 35.13 33.35 -26.87
N GLU A 281 34.58 32.61 -27.83
CA GLU A 281 33.19 32.72 -28.26
C GLU A 281 32.21 32.36 -27.13
N TRP A 282 32.48 31.31 -26.37
CA TRP A 282 31.68 30.94 -25.21
C TRP A 282 31.68 32.04 -24.13
N ARG A 283 32.84 32.64 -23.83
CA ARG A 283 32.95 33.77 -22.89
C ARG A 283 32.20 34.99 -23.39
N LYS A 284 32.26 35.30 -24.70
CA LYS A 284 31.49 36.40 -25.31
C LYS A 284 29.99 36.15 -25.23
N LYS A 285 29.52 34.95 -25.59
CA LYS A 285 28.11 34.57 -25.48
C LYS A 285 27.60 34.68 -24.03
N ARG A 286 28.39 34.21 -23.06
CA ARG A 286 28.06 34.37 -21.64
C ARG A 286 28.00 35.83 -21.20
N LYS A 287 28.95 36.67 -21.64
CA LYS A 287 28.95 38.11 -21.33
C LYS A 287 27.78 38.86 -22.00
N ALA A 288 27.42 38.50 -23.23
CA ALA A 288 26.32 39.10 -23.96
C ALA A 288 24.95 38.67 -23.42
N ALA A 289 24.85 37.44 -22.88
CA ALA A 289 23.66 36.92 -22.21
C ALA A 289 23.59 37.29 -20.71
N GLU A 290 24.60 38.00 -20.17
CA GLU A 290 24.57 38.47 -18.78
C GLU A 290 23.68 39.72 -18.74
N PRO A 291 22.50 39.68 -18.07
CA PRO A 291 21.65 40.86 -17.93
C PRO A 291 22.41 41.98 -17.18
N PRO A 292 22.06 43.27 -17.38
CA PRO A 292 22.71 44.37 -16.67
C PRO A 292 22.70 44.08 -15.17
N LYS A 293 23.89 44.04 -14.56
CA LYS A 293 24.04 43.73 -13.14
C LYS A 293 23.15 44.69 -12.35
N SER A 294 22.20 44.16 -11.60
CA SER A 294 21.41 44.94 -10.67
C SER A 294 22.34 45.71 -9.72
N PRO A 295 21.95 46.93 -9.28
CA PRO A 295 22.75 47.69 -8.33
C PRO A 295 23.09 46.79 -7.14
N LYS A 296 24.37 46.74 -6.76
CA LYS A 296 24.83 45.86 -5.69
C LYS A 296 24.00 46.14 -4.43
N PRO A 297 23.38 45.11 -3.82
CA PRO A 297 22.57 45.35 -2.64
C PRO A 297 23.46 45.89 -1.52
N LYS A 298 22.96 46.90 -0.80
CA LYS A 298 23.67 47.56 0.31
C LYS A 298 24.23 46.53 1.28
N SER A 299 25.42 46.81 1.84
CA SER A 299 26.06 45.89 2.77
C SER A 299 25.27 45.80 4.08
N LEU A 300 25.31 44.67 4.79
CA LEU A 300 24.61 44.52 6.08
C LEU A 300 25.05 45.57 7.12
N LYS A 301 26.29 46.08 7.00
CA LYS A 301 26.83 47.17 7.82
C LYS A 301 26.17 48.52 7.48
N GLU A 302 25.96 48.79 6.19
CA GLU A 302 25.21 49.96 5.72
C GLU A 302 23.74 49.88 6.17
N LEU A 303 23.08 48.73 6.03
CA LEU A 303 21.69 48.54 6.46
C LEU A 303 21.53 48.78 7.98
N ALA A 304 22.46 48.25 8.78
CA ALA A 304 22.47 48.48 10.23
C ALA A 304 22.71 49.97 10.59
N ALA A 305 23.56 50.67 9.83
CA ALA A 305 23.82 52.09 10.02
C ALA A 305 22.61 52.95 9.63
N LEU A 306 21.95 52.63 8.51
CA LEU A 306 20.73 53.29 8.04
C LEU A 306 19.58 53.09 9.04
N GLN A 307 19.39 51.87 9.57
CA GLN A 307 18.38 51.60 10.60
C GLN A 307 18.67 52.41 11.88
N LYS A 308 19.94 52.49 12.28
CA LYS A 308 20.36 53.24 13.47
C LYS A 308 20.20 54.76 13.28
N ALA A 309 20.35 55.25 12.06
CA ALA A 309 20.16 56.65 11.69
C ALA A 309 18.67 57.02 11.48
N GLY A 310 17.74 56.07 11.63
CA GLY A 310 16.30 56.32 11.46
C GLY A 310 15.85 56.47 10.01
N ALA A 311 16.66 56.03 9.04
CA ALA A 311 16.29 56.03 7.63
C ALA A 311 15.40 54.82 7.29
N ASP A 312 14.37 55.04 6.47
CA ASP A 312 13.46 53.98 6.03
C ASP A 312 14.20 52.95 5.15
N LEU A 313 14.25 51.72 5.64
CA LEU A 313 14.73 50.55 4.89
C LEU A 313 13.58 49.97 4.08
N THR A 314 13.87 49.47 2.88
CA THR A 314 12.86 48.69 2.16
C THR A 314 12.52 47.42 2.96
N PRO A 315 11.30 46.86 2.83
CA PRO A 315 10.90 45.65 3.56
C PRO A 315 11.90 44.50 3.38
N GLU A 316 12.40 44.30 2.17
CA GLU A 316 13.42 43.28 1.84
C GLU A 316 14.78 43.55 2.51
N GLU A 317 15.20 44.82 2.58
CA GLU A 317 16.44 45.22 3.26
C GLU A 317 16.33 45.02 4.79
N ALA A 318 15.17 45.33 5.37
CA ALA A 318 14.89 45.12 6.78
C ALA A 318 14.86 43.63 7.16
N GLU A 319 14.21 42.80 6.34
CA GLU A 319 14.17 41.34 6.52
C GLU A 319 15.57 40.73 6.42
N ARG A 320 16.38 41.15 5.45
CA ARG A 320 17.77 40.70 5.30
C ARG A 320 18.63 41.04 6.51
N LEU A 321 18.44 42.22 7.09
CA LEU A 321 19.14 42.63 8.32
C LEU A 321 18.64 41.84 9.54
N ALA A 322 17.33 41.57 9.64
CA ALA A 322 16.74 40.77 10.70
C ALA A 322 17.24 39.31 10.66
N ALA A 323 17.21 38.67 9.49
CA ALA A 323 17.72 37.30 9.30
C ALA A 323 19.22 37.19 9.65
N TYR A 324 20.02 38.22 9.33
CA TYR A 324 21.42 38.27 9.76
C TYR A 324 21.56 38.31 11.29
N ARG A 325 20.76 39.14 11.96
CA ARG A 325 20.75 39.24 13.44
C ARG A 325 20.32 37.94 14.08
N GLU A 326 19.26 37.30 13.58
CA GLU A 326 18.79 35.99 14.06
C GLU A 326 19.87 34.92 13.91
N ARG A 327 20.52 34.83 12.75
CA ARG A 327 21.63 33.89 12.53
C ARG A 327 22.77 34.12 13.51
N LYS A 328 23.10 35.39 13.81
CA LYS A 328 24.15 35.72 14.78
C LYS A 328 23.74 35.38 16.22
N ASN A 329 22.49 35.63 16.58
CA ASN A 329 21.92 35.22 17.86
C ASN A 329 21.94 33.69 18.02
N HIS A 330 21.59 32.95 16.97
CA HIS A 330 21.65 31.49 16.97
C HIS A 330 23.09 30.98 17.11
N GLN A 331 24.06 31.56 16.39
CA GLN A 331 25.48 31.23 16.56
C GLN A 331 25.97 31.50 17.99
N HIS A 332 25.59 32.63 18.58
CA HIS A 332 25.96 32.97 19.95
C HIS A 332 25.33 32.01 20.97
N LYS A 333 24.04 31.66 20.79
CA LYS A 333 23.35 30.67 21.62
C LYS A 333 24.01 29.29 21.53
N ALA A 334 24.31 28.83 20.32
CA ALA A 334 24.98 27.56 20.10
C ALA A 334 26.39 27.53 20.72
N TRP A 335 27.13 28.64 20.63
CA TRP A 335 28.42 28.78 21.31
C TRP A 335 28.27 28.72 22.84
N TYR A 336 27.28 29.41 23.41
CA TYR A 336 27.00 29.37 24.85
C TYR A 336 26.61 27.97 25.34
N GLU A 337 25.75 27.26 24.59
CA GLU A 337 25.38 25.87 24.93
C GLU A 337 26.58 24.92 24.86
N ARG A 338 27.50 25.11 23.90
CA ARG A 338 28.76 24.34 23.84
C ARG A 338 29.64 24.62 25.07
N GLN A 339 29.76 25.88 25.48
CA GLN A 339 30.50 26.25 26.69
C GLN A 339 29.89 25.64 27.94
N LYS A 340 28.55 25.67 28.05
CA LYS A 340 27.80 25.06 29.15
C LYS A 340 27.98 23.53 29.17
N ALA A 341 27.96 22.87 28.03
CA ALA A 341 28.16 21.42 27.92
C ALA A 341 29.61 20.98 28.21
N ALA A 342 30.59 21.85 27.99
CA ALA A 342 31.99 21.58 28.31
C ALA A 342 32.31 21.71 29.81
N GLN A 343 31.43 22.32 30.61
CA GLN A 343 31.60 22.35 32.07
C GLN A 343 31.28 20.97 32.66
N PRO A 344 32.08 20.47 33.62
CA PRO A 344 31.78 19.21 34.29
C PRO A 344 30.39 19.28 34.95
N PRO A 345 29.61 18.18 34.94
CA PRO A 345 28.28 18.18 35.52
C PRO A 345 28.37 18.52 37.01
N LYS A 346 27.51 19.42 37.46
CA LYS A 346 27.42 19.79 38.88
C LYS A 346 27.12 18.52 39.71
N PRO A 347 27.71 18.37 40.91
CA PRO A 347 27.41 17.24 41.77
C PRO A 347 25.91 17.18 42.07
N ARG A 348 25.34 15.97 42.04
CA ARG A 348 23.91 15.74 42.28
C ARG A 348 23.52 16.28 43.67
N THR A 349 22.39 16.96 43.71
CA THR A 349 21.79 17.45 44.96
C THR A 349 21.22 16.29 45.78
N LEU A 350 21.06 16.45 47.09
CA LEU A 350 20.47 15.40 47.96
C LEU A 350 19.07 14.94 47.48
N LYS A 351 18.30 15.84 46.85
CA LYS A 351 16.99 15.51 46.27
C LYS A 351 17.12 14.62 45.03
N GLU A 352 18.09 14.92 44.17
CA GLU A 352 18.40 14.11 42.99
C GLU A 352 18.99 12.74 43.37
N LEU A 353 19.82 12.67 44.42
CA LEU A 353 20.33 11.41 44.97
C LEU A 353 19.19 10.54 45.53
N ALA A 354 18.26 11.14 46.28
CA ALA A 354 17.09 10.43 46.78
C ALA A 354 16.21 9.89 45.64
N ALA A 355 16.00 10.70 44.59
CA ALA A 355 15.23 10.30 43.42
C ALA A 355 15.94 9.20 42.61
N ALA A 356 17.26 9.32 42.43
CA ALA A 356 18.09 8.32 41.77
C ALA A 356 18.01 6.96 42.49
N GLN A 357 18.04 6.95 43.81
CA GLN A 357 17.91 5.72 44.61
C GLN A 357 16.51 5.09 44.48
N VAL A 358 15.44 5.89 44.52
CA VAL A 358 14.07 5.40 44.30
C VAL A 358 13.89 4.83 42.89
N ALA A 359 14.55 5.44 41.90
CA ALA A 359 14.55 4.99 40.51
C ALA A 359 15.52 3.82 40.23
N GLY A 360 16.22 3.29 41.24
CA GLY A 360 17.15 2.17 41.08
C GLY A 360 18.43 2.51 40.31
N GLN A 361 18.79 3.79 40.16
CA GLN A 361 20.03 4.20 39.52
C GLN A 361 21.23 3.94 40.46
N PRO A 362 22.39 3.50 39.95
CA PRO A 362 23.57 3.30 40.77
C PRO A 362 24.04 4.65 41.34
N LEU A 363 24.18 4.71 42.67
CA LEU A 363 24.86 5.80 43.36
C LEU A 363 26.31 5.40 43.61
N THR A 364 27.22 6.37 43.50
CA THR A 364 28.59 6.16 43.97
C THR A 364 28.62 5.99 45.50
N PRO A 365 29.64 5.32 46.08
CA PRO A 365 29.74 5.15 47.53
C PRO A 365 29.66 6.46 48.31
N GLU A 366 30.32 7.51 47.82
CA GLU A 366 30.29 8.86 48.42
C GLU A 366 28.90 9.52 48.35
N GLU A 367 28.18 9.34 47.24
CA GLU A 367 26.81 9.87 47.09
C GLU A 367 25.81 9.14 48.00
N ALA A 368 25.95 7.81 48.12
CA ALA A 368 25.14 7.00 49.00
C ALA A 368 25.36 7.39 50.47
N GLU A 369 26.63 7.57 50.88
CA GLU A 369 26.99 8.02 52.23
C GLU A 369 26.43 9.41 52.53
N ARG A 370 26.56 10.37 51.60
CA ARG A 370 25.99 11.72 51.77
C ARG A 370 24.48 11.70 51.91
N LEU A 371 23.79 10.86 51.15
CA LEU A 371 22.34 10.71 51.25
C LEU A 371 21.94 10.09 52.59
N GLU A 372 22.63 9.04 53.02
CA GLU A 372 22.35 8.33 54.26
C GLU A 372 22.67 9.19 55.49
N ALA A 373 23.78 9.92 55.48
CA ALA A 373 24.12 10.89 56.51
C ALA A 373 23.06 11.98 56.65
N SER A 374 22.46 12.44 55.53
CA SER A 374 21.36 13.39 55.56
C SER A 374 20.07 12.79 56.15
N ARG A 375 19.70 11.57 55.73
CA ARG A 375 18.50 10.86 56.22
C ARG A 375 18.58 10.54 57.70
N SER A 376 19.73 10.06 58.15
CA SER A 376 19.97 9.65 59.52
C SER A 376 20.22 10.84 60.46
N ARG A 377 20.61 12.02 59.96
CA ARG A 377 20.95 13.21 60.76
C ARG A 377 19.99 13.50 61.91
N LYS A 378 18.68 13.59 61.63
CA LYS A 378 17.67 13.93 62.65
C LYS A 378 17.46 12.79 63.66
N LYS A 379 17.59 11.54 63.21
CA LYS A 379 17.46 10.36 64.06
C LYS A 379 18.67 10.27 65.00
N ASN A 380 19.88 10.44 64.47
CA ASN A 380 21.12 10.42 65.24
C ASN A 380 21.13 11.56 66.26
N ALA A 381 20.80 12.79 65.85
CA ALA A 381 20.69 13.92 66.77
C ALA A 381 19.66 13.69 67.90
N TYR A 382 18.56 12.97 67.63
CA TYR A 382 17.59 12.63 68.68
C TYR A 382 18.09 11.53 69.62
N GLN A 383 18.83 10.54 69.11
CA GLN A 383 19.45 9.50 69.92
C GLN A 383 20.58 10.06 70.79
N GLU A 384 21.40 10.96 70.23
CA GLU A 384 22.41 11.72 70.96
C GLU A 384 21.77 12.54 72.08
N LEU A 385 20.69 13.28 71.79
CA LEU A 385 19.94 14.01 72.82
C LEU A 385 19.40 13.07 73.91
N LYS A 386 18.96 11.86 73.55
CA LYS A 386 18.50 10.86 74.51
C LYS A 386 19.63 10.37 75.41
N ALA A 387 20.81 10.11 74.85
CA ALA A 387 21.99 9.72 75.62
C ALA A 387 22.47 10.85 76.54
N GLN A 388 22.49 12.09 76.04
CA GLN A 388 22.84 13.27 76.83
C GLN A 388 21.86 13.50 77.99
N ALA A 389 20.57 13.27 77.77
CA ALA A 389 19.54 13.41 78.79
C ALA A 389 19.69 12.45 80.00
N GLU A 390 20.49 11.39 79.90
CA GLU A 390 20.78 10.51 81.04
C GLU A 390 21.76 11.15 82.04
N THR A 391 22.58 12.10 81.59
CA THR A 391 23.66 12.71 82.38
C THR A 391 23.47 14.22 82.62
N ASP A 392 22.84 14.93 81.68
CA ASP A 392 22.61 16.37 81.73
C ASP A 392 21.13 16.73 81.95
N PRO A 393 20.77 17.45 83.03
CA PRO A 393 19.41 17.89 83.28
C PRO A 393 18.86 18.86 82.23
N ALA A 394 19.72 19.64 81.54
CA ALA A 394 19.28 20.55 80.48
C ALA A 394 18.83 19.77 79.23
N ALA A 395 19.64 18.79 78.79
CA ALA A 395 19.26 17.86 77.72
C ALA A 395 18.00 17.04 78.07
N ALA A 396 17.82 16.65 79.34
CA ALA A 396 16.61 15.97 79.80
C ALA A 396 15.35 16.84 79.67
N ALA A 397 15.45 18.14 79.99
CA ALA A 397 14.36 19.09 79.79
C ALA A 397 14.03 19.31 78.31
N GLU A 398 15.04 19.38 77.43
CA GLU A 398 14.84 19.49 75.98
C GLU A 398 14.18 18.23 75.40
N LEU A 399 14.64 17.04 75.81
CA LEU A 399 14.02 15.77 75.43
C LEU A 399 12.56 15.70 75.89
N ALA A 400 12.27 16.16 77.11
CA ALA A 400 10.91 16.22 77.64
C ALA A 400 10.01 17.17 76.82
N ARG A 401 10.51 18.36 76.46
CA ARG A 401 9.79 19.30 75.56
C ARG A 401 9.53 18.66 74.20
N ARG A 402 10.51 17.97 73.63
CA ARG A 402 10.37 17.30 72.33
C ARG A 402 9.37 16.14 72.39
N ARG A 403 9.38 15.36 73.47
CA ARG A 403 8.36 14.31 73.73
C ARG A 403 6.96 14.91 73.91
N ALA A 404 6.84 16.00 74.65
CA ALA A 404 5.57 16.70 74.84
C ALA A 404 5.04 17.24 73.50
N TYR A 405 5.89 17.90 72.70
CA TYR A 405 5.55 18.35 71.35
C TYR A 405 5.11 17.20 70.45
N HIS A 406 5.85 16.08 70.42
CA HIS A 406 5.45 14.92 69.62
C HIS A 406 4.12 14.31 70.09
N SER A 407 3.87 14.26 71.40
CA SER A 407 2.59 13.81 71.98
C SER A 407 1.44 14.71 71.55
N GLU A 408 1.59 16.04 71.68
CA GLU A 408 0.57 17.00 71.26
C GLU A 408 0.34 16.98 69.75
N ALA A 409 1.41 16.93 68.95
CA ALA A 409 1.32 16.83 67.49
C ALA A 409 0.57 15.56 67.07
N THR A 410 0.81 14.44 67.75
CA THR A 410 0.06 13.18 67.52
C THR A 410 -1.41 13.33 67.90
N LYS A 411 -1.72 13.97 69.03
CA LYS A 411 -3.11 14.25 69.45
C LYS A 411 -3.84 15.13 68.42
N LYS A 412 -3.23 16.25 68.03
CA LYS A 412 -3.78 17.17 67.01
C LYS A 412 -3.97 16.49 65.66
N SER A 413 -3.00 15.70 65.22
CA SER A 413 -3.10 14.94 63.96
C SER A 413 -4.24 13.91 64.00
N ARG A 414 -4.44 13.22 65.13
CA ARG A 414 -5.55 12.27 65.30
C ARG A 414 -6.89 12.99 65.31
N GLN A 415 -7.00 14.09 66.04
CA GLN A 415 -8.21 14.90 66.07
C GLN A 415 -8.58 15.40 64.67
N LYS A 416 -7.60 15.95 63.93
CA LYS A 416 -7.80 16.37 62.55
C LYS A 416 -8.26 15.23 61.64
N MET A 417 -7.68 14.04 61.80
CA MET A 417 -8.11 12.86 61.03
C MET A 417 -9.56 12.49 61.32
N TYR A 418 -10.02 12.56 62.58
CA TYR A 418 -11.41 12.30 62.94
C TYR A 418 -12.36 13.36 62.37
N GLU A 419 -12.00 14.63 62.45
CA GLU A 419 -12.77 15.75 61.89
C GLU A 419 -12.88 15.65 60.36
N GLU A 420 -11.77 15.40 59.65
CA GLU A 420 -11.76 15.22 58.19
C GLU A 420 -12.56 13.98 57.75
N ALA A 421 -12.51 12.88 58.51
CA ALA A 421 -13.29 11.69 58.22
C ALA A 421 -14.80 11.93 58.42
N ALA A 422 -15.18 12.65 59.48
CA ALA A 422 -16.56 13.06 59.75
C ALA A 422 -17.08 14.04 58.68
N ALA A 423 -16.22 14.90 58.15
CA ALA A 423 -16.53 15.80 57.04
C ALA A 423 -16.62 15.10 55.66
N GLY A 424 -16.45 13.77 55.59
CA GLY A 424 -16.64 13.00 54.37
C GLY A 424 -15.43 12.90 53.44
N ASN A 425 -14.21 13.22 53.91
CA ASN A 425 -13.00 13.06 53.07
C ASN A 425 -12.64 11.56 52.93
N PRO A 426 -12.67 10.99 51.71
CA PRO A 426 -12.48 9.55 51.51
C PRO A 426 -11.08 9.06 51.94
N ALA A 427 -10.04 9.87 51.74
CA ALA A 427 -8.69 9.52 52.18
C ALA A 427 -8.56 9.55 53.71
N ALA A 428 -9.26 10.47 54.38
CA ALA A 428 -9.27 10.52 55.85
C ALA A 428 -10.08 9.37 56.46
N GLN A 429 -11.19 8.97 55.84
CA GLN A 429 -11.99 7.81 56.23
C GLN A 429 -11.17 6.52 56.18
N ALA A 430 -10.47 6.26 55.07
CA ALA A 430 -9.57 5.10 54.95
C ALA A 430 -8.46 5.10 56.02
N ARG A 431 -7.86 6.27 56.31
CA ARG A 431 -6.88 6.40 57.41
C ARG A 431 -7.50 6.10 58.77
N TYR A 432 -8.72 6.55 59.01
CA TYR A 432 -9.44 6.30 60.26
C TYR A 432 -9.81 4.83 60.43
N GLU A 433 -10.29 4.18 59.38
CA GLU A 433 -10.59 2.75 59.36
C GLU A 433 -9.33 1.91 59.64
N ASN A 434 -8.21 2.23 59.00
CA ASN A 434 -6.92 1.59 59.26
C ASN A 434 -6.48 1.81 60.72
N PHE A 435 -6.67 3.01 61.27
CA PHE A 435 -6.39 3.27 62.68
C PHE A 435 -7.28 2.43 63.62
N LEU A 436 -8.57 2.29 63.32
CA LEU A 436 -9.48 1.43 64.07
C LEU A 436 -9.12 -0.05 63.94
N ALA A 437 -8.71 -0.51 62.75
CA ALA A 437 -8.23 -1.87 62.53
C ALA A 437 -6.97 -2.14 63.36
N ALA A 438 -5.97 -1.26 63.29
CA ALA A 438 -4.76 -1.38 64.12
C ALA A 438 -5.08 -1.34 65.62
N ARG A 439 -6.09 -0.57 66.05
CA ARG A 439 -6.53 -0.56 67.46
C ARG A 439 -7.23 -1.88 67.84
N ARG A 440 -8.04 -2.45 66.96
CA ARG A 440 -8.65 -3.78 67.15
C ARG A 440 -7.57 -4.85 67.26
N GLU A 441 -6.61 -4.85 66.35
CA GLU A 441 -5.46 -5.77 66.39
C GLU A 441 -4.66 -5.63 67.68
N ASN A 442 -4.35 -4.39 68.12
CA ASN A 442 -3.64 -4.17 69.38
C ASN A 442 -4.47 -4.61 70.59
N TYR A 443 -5.79 -4.42 70.59
CA TYR A 443 -6.66 -4.92 71.65
C TYR A 443 -6.70 -6.45 71.68
N HIS A 444 -6.81 -7.10 70.52
CA HIS A 444 -6.74 -8.56 70.42
C HIS A 444 -5.38 -9.10 70.85
N ARG A 445 -4.28 -8.43 70.48
CA ARG A 445 -2.92 -8.77 70.92
C ARG A 445 -2.80 -8.66 72.43
N LYS A 446 -3.20 -7.52 73.00
CA LYS A 446 -3.15 -7.30 74.45
C LYS A 446 -4.05 -8.28 75.22
N LYS A 447 -5.23 -8.60 74.70
CA LYS A 447 -6.13 -9.60 75.31
C LYS A 447 -5.60 -11.03 75.17
N HIS A 448 -4.86 -11.33 74.10
CA HIS A 448 -4.16 -12.60 73.95
C HIS A 448 -3.00 -12.69 74.94
N ASP A 449 -2.24 -11.60 75.12
CA ASP A 449 -1.18 -11.50 76.12
C ASP A 449 -1.74 -11.62 77.55
N GLU A 450 -2.83 -10.91 77.88
CA GLU A 450 -3.52 -10.98 79.18
C GLU A 450 -4.21 -12.34 79.43
N LYS A 451 -4.69 -13.04 78.40
CA LYS A 451 -5.18 -14.44 78.52
C LYS A 451 -4.04 -15.45 78.64
N GLY A 452 -2.90 -15.17 78.01
CA GLY A 452 -1.66 -15.91 78.21
C GLY A 452 -1.15 -15.79 79.65
N GLU A 453 -1.31 -14.63 80.26
CA GLU A 453 -1.00 -14.36 81.68
C GLU A 453 -2.05 -14.88 82.69
N GLN A 454 -3.24 -15.32 82.26
CA GLN A 454 -4.24 -15.98 83.12
C GLN A 454 -4.26 -17.52 82.99
N ILE A 455 -3.51 -18.07 82.04
CA ILE A 455 -3.32 -19.53 81.82
C ILE A 455 -1.88 -19.96 82.20
N ALA A 456 -1.03 -19.00 82.59
CA ALA A 456 0.25 -19.18 83.27
C ALA A 456 0.12 -18.70 84.72
#